data_AF-A0A0Q4EHC7-F1
#
_entry.id   AF-A0A0Q4EHC7-F1
#
_cell.length_a   1.000
_cell.length_b   1.000
_cell.length_c   1.000
_cell.angle_alpha   90.00
_cell.angle_beta   90.00
_cell.angle_gamma   90.00
#
_symmetry.space_group_name_H-M   'P 1'
#
loop_
_entity.id
_entity.type
_entity.pdbx_description
1 polymer ?
#
loop_
_entity_poly.entity_id
_entity_poly.type
_entity_poly.pdbx_seq_one_letter_code
_entity_poly.pdbx_strand_id
1 'polypeptide(L)'
;MSETRPFLFGKLPAFGDFLCRGLTLQAQRIWDRRCIDTLATTRARGGEAFDRILETTPPRGFVLEPGRGEAYWQVGCAAFSCDRVGRPFLFVLGVVGGRGLRDDGEWMAPSLERCLYDAFLQQRDAAAILDDAVNALANIPPKAEIASPPMREWQADWTL
;
A
#
# COMPACT_ATOMS: atom_id res chain seq x y z
N MET A 1 21.45 -1.99 -2.27
CA MET A 1 20.10 -1.52 -1.92
C MET A 1 20.19 -0.89 -0.55
N SER A 2 19.53 0.25 -0.32
CA SER A 2 19.43 0.83 1.03
C SER A 2 18.69 -0.15 1.94
N GLU A 3 19.03 -0.20 3.24
CA GLU A 3 18.30 -1.05 4.19
C GLU A 3 16.83 -0.60 4.25
N THR A 4 15.93 -1.46 3.77
CA THR A 4 14.49 -1.24 3.79
C THR A 4 13.84 -2.17 4.81
N ARG A 5 12.77 -1.71 5.44
CA ARG A 5 11.98 -2.51 6.40
C ARG A 5 10.54 -2.60 5.92
N PRO A 6 9.96 -3.79 5.75
CA PRO A 6 8.60 -3.93 5.28
C PRO A 6 7.59 -3.62 6.40
N PHE A 7 6.39 -3.20 6.00
CA PHE A 7 5.28 -2.91 6.89
C PHE A 7 3.94 -3.34 6.27
N LEU A 8 2.96 -3.61 7.15
CA LEU A 8 1.57 -3.86 6.81
C LEU A 8 0.65 -3.01 7.67
N PHE A 9 -0.44 -2.55 7.08
CA PHE A 9 -1.47 -1.80 7.79
C PHE A 9 -2.86 -2.03 7.19
N GLY A 10 -3.88 -2.24 8.01
CA GLY A 10 -5.28 -2.27 7.59
C GLY A 10 -5.95 -3.62 7.74
N LYS A 11 -6.93 -3.94 6.88
CA LYS A 11 -7.74 -5.16 7.01
C LYS A 11 -7.46 -6.15 5.90
N LEU A 12 -7.44 -7.44 6.23
CA LEU A 12 -7.26 -8.52 5.28
C LEU A 12 -8.42 -9.52 5.44
N PRO A 13 -9.12 -9.96 4.38
CA PRO A 13 -10.36 -10.74 4.55
C PRO A 13 -10.14 -12.08 5.28
N ALA A 14 -8.98 -12.72 5.05
CA ALA A 14 -8.61 -13.98 5.68
C ALA A 14 -8.29 -13.86 7.19
N PHE A 15 -7.97 -12.66 7.66
CA PHE A 15 -7.60 -12.37 9.05
C PHE A 15 -8.61 -11.38 9.59
N GLY A 16 -9.66 -11.88 10.24
CA GLY A 16 -10.83 -11.07 10.65
C GLY A 16 -10.61 -9.91 11.61
N ASP A 17 -9.36 -9.47 11.82
CA ASP A 17 -8.99 -8.34 12.65
C ASP A 17 -7.97 -7.42 11.94
N PHE A 18 -7.81 -6.22 12.50
CA PHE A 18 -6.92 -5.19 12.00
C PHE A 18 -5.43 -5.59 12.13
N LEU A 19 -4.66 -5.41 11.07
CA LEU A 19 -3.23 -5.68 11.04
C LEU A 19 -2.43 -4.38 11.10
N CYS A 20 -1.41 -4.36 11.96
CA CYS A 20 -0.41 -3.30 12.01
C CYS A 20 0.95 -3.93 12.35
N ARG A 21 1.88 -3.94 11.39
CA ARG A 21 3.23 -4.53 11.55
C ARG A 21 4.26 -3.60 10.92
N GLY A 22 5.44 -3.48 11.53
CA GLY A 22 6.56 -2.70 10.99
C GLY A 22 6.43 -1.18 11.10
N LEU A 23 5.34 -0.68 11.71
CA LEU A 23 5.08 0.75 11.90
C LEU A 23 5.28 1.20 13.35
N THR A 24 5.67 2.45 13.54
CA THR A 24 5.60 3.14 14.83
C THR A 24 4.16 3.52 15.15
N LEU A 25 3.86 3.82 16.42
CA LEU A 25 2.52 4.29 16.81
C LEU A 25 2.10 5.58 16.09
N GLN A 26 3.05 6.49 15.85
CA GLN A 26 2.78 7.71 15.09
C GLN A 26 2.43 7.40 13.63
N ALA A 27 3.23 6.55 12.98
CA ALA A 27 2.98 6.14 11.60
C ALA A 27 1.64 5.40 11.47
N GLN A 28 1.29 4.55 12.44
CA GLN A 28 0.00 3.88 12.50
C GLN A 28 -1.17 4.88 12.49
N ARG A 29 -1.12 5.95 13.30
CA ARG A 29 -2.18 6.96 13.35
C ARG A 29 -2.31 7.75 12.04
N ILE A 30 -1.18 8.04 11.40
CA ILE A 30 -1.16 8.71 10.10
C ILE A 30 -1.83 7.82 9.04
N TRP A 31 -1.48 6.53 9.01
CA TRP A 31 -2.08 5.56 8.10
C TRP A 31 -3.57 5.36 8.34
N ASP A 32 -3.99 5.30 9.61
CA ASP A 32 -5.41 5.18 9.98
C ASP A 32 -6.22 6.35 9.41
N ARG A 33 -5.76 7.58 9.68
CA ARG A 33 -6.41 8.78 9.17
C ARG A 33 -6.47 8.80 7.65
N ARG A 34 -5.37 8.46 6.98
CA ARG A 34 -5.27 8.44 5.53
C ARG A 34 -6.24 7.42 4.90
N CYS A 35 -6.35 6.22 5.49
CA CYS A 35 -7.29 5.19 5.02
C CYS A 35 -8.74 5.62 5.23
N ILE A 36 -9.07 6.19 6.39
CA ILE A 36 -10.41 6.71 6.69
C ILE A 36 -10.80 7.82 5.71
N ASP A 37 -9.91 8.80 5.48
CA ASP A 37 -10.18 9.92 4.58
C ASP A 37 -10.36 9.45 3.13
N THR A 38 -9.58 8.45 2.71
CA THR A 38 -9.68 7.86 1.36
C THR A 38 -10.99 7.11 1.17
N LEU A 39 -11.39 6.30 2.16
CA LEU A 39 -12.67 5.59 2.12
C LEU A 39 -13.86 6.56 2.16
N ALA A 40 -13.80 7.60 2.99
CA ALA A 40 -14.83 8.62 3.07
C ALA A 40 -14.96 9.41 1.75
N THR A 41 -13.83 9.81 1.15
CA THR A 41 -13.80 10.51 -0.14
C THR A 41 -14.37 9.63 -1.25
N THR A 42 -13.94 8.36 -1.29
CA THR A 42 -14.42 7.39 -2.28
C THR A 42 -15.93 7.16 -2.14
N ARG A 43 -16.45 7.04 -0.92
CA ARG A 43 -17.90 6.91 -0.67
C ARG A 43 -18.66 8.15 -1.11
N ALA A 44 -18.17 9.33 -0.76
CA ALA A 44 -18.81 10.60 -1.09
C ALA A 44 -18.88 10.84 -2.61
N ARG A 45 -17.81 10.51 -3.35
CA ARG A 45 -17.72 10.70 -4.81
C ARG A 45 -18.36 9.56 -5.60
N GLY A 46 -18.22 8.33 -5.12
CA GLY A 46 -18.71 7.14 -5.80
C GLY A 46 -20.23 6.98 -5.75
N GLY A 47 -20.89 7.47 -4.69
CA GLY A 47 -22.34 7.37 -4.54
C GLY A 47 -22.83 5.92 -4.70
N GLU A 48 -23.74 5.68 -5.63
CA GLU A 48 -24.27 4.34 -5.95
C GLU A 48 -23.20 3.39 -6.52
N ALA A 49 -22.12 3.91 -7.11
CA ALA A 49 -21.03 3.11 -7.65
C ALA A 49 -19.99 2.72 -6.58
N PHE A 50 -20.16 3.12 -5.33
CA PHE A 50 -19.18 2.90 -4.25
C PHE A 50 -18.75 1.43 -4.14
N ASP A 51 -19.69 0.49 -4.08
CA ASP A 51 -19.36 -0.93 -3.92
C ASP A 51 -18.61 -1.47 -5.14
N ARG A 52 -19.01 -1.06 -6.36
CA ARG A 52 -18.28 -1.41 -7.60
C ARG A 52 -16.86 -0.87 -7.57
N ILE A 53 -16.67 0.38 -7.13
CA ILE A 53 -15.33 0.98 -7.01
C ILE A 53 -14.47 0.18 -6.03
N LEU A 54 -15.01 -0.24 -4.89
CA LEU A 54 -14.28 -1.09 -3.95
C LEU A 54 -13.83 -2.42 -4.56
N GLU A 55 -14.69 -3.05 -5.37
CA GLU A 55 -14.45 -4.35 -5.98
C GLU A 55 -13.51 -4.31 -7.18
N THR A 56 -13.58 -3.26 -8.01
CA THR A 56 -12.87 -3.21 -9.30
C THR A 56 -11.58 -2.38 -9.27
N THR A 57 -11.34 -1.60 -8.22
CA THR A 57 -10.13 -0.77 -8.16
C THR A 57 -8.91 -1.64 -7.86
N PRO A 58 -7.91 -1.71 -8.78
CA PRO A 58 -6.69 -2.47 -8.54
C PRO A 58 -5.84 -1.81 -7.45
N PRO A 59 -4.88 -2.53 -6.86
CA PRO A 59 -3.90 -1.93 -5.96
C PRO A 59 -3.23 -0.70 -6.59
N ARG A 60 -3.12 0.38 -5.82
CA ARG A 60 -2.49 1.64 -6.24
C ARG A 60 -1.20 1.86 -5.46
N GLY A 61 -0.10 1.96 -6.17
CA GLY A 61 1.23 2.24 -5.67
C GLY A 61 1.38 3.70 -5.25
N PHE A 62 2.28 3.92 -4.31
CA PHE A 62 2.63 5.25 -3.83
C PHE A 62 4.11 5.36 -3.44
N VAL A 63 4.62 6.58 -3.47
CA VAL A 63 5.86 7.03 -2.86
C VAL A 63 5.54 8.23 -1.98
N LEU A 64 5.98 8.17 -0.73
CA LEU A 64 5.72 9.19 0.29
C LEU A 64 7.02 9.70 0.86
N GLU A 65 7.14 11.02 0.87
CA GLU A 65 8.20 11.71 1.59
C GLU A 65 8.05 11.55 3.11
N PRO A 66 9.14 11.72 3.88
CA PRO A 66 9.08 11.69 5.33
C PRO A 66 8.11 12.75 5.87
N GLY A 67 7.18 12.32 6.73
CA GLY A 67 6.30 13.22 7.44
C GLY A 67 7.03 14.08 8.48
N ARG A 68 6.35 15.07 9.05
CA ARG A 68 6.91 15.92 10.11
C ARG A 68 7.33 15.07 11.32
N GLY A 69 8.63 15.02 11.60
CA GLY A 69 9.20 14.21 12.68
C GLY A 69 9.60 12.78 12.29
N GLU A 70 9.46 12.40 11.02
CA GLU A 70 9.95 11.14 10.47
C GLU A 70 11.19 11.41 9.58
N ALA A 71 12.13 10.46 9.56
CA ALA A 71 13.35 10.57 8.75
C ALA A 71 13.39 9.56 7.59
N TYR A 72 12.28 8.84 7.36
CA TYR A 72 12.21 7.75 6.40
C TYR A 72 11.19 8.04 5.30
N TRP A 73 11.55 7.68 4.08
CA TRP A 73 10.63 7.58 2.95
C TRP A 73 9.78 6.32 3.10
N GLN A 74 8.61 6.31 2.49
CA GLN A 74 7.76 5.13 2.40
C GLN A 74 7.40 4.87 0.95
N VAL A 75 7.50 3.62 0.53
CA VAL A 75 7.07 3.17 -0.80
C VAL A 75 6.18 1.96 -0.60
N GLY A 76 5.07 1.91 -1.31
CA GLY A 76 4.12 0.84 -1.11
C GLY A 76 3.02 0.81 -2.14
N CYS A 77 2.02 0.02 -1.84
CA CYS A 77 0.75 0.01 -2.52
C CYS A 77 -0.37 -0.14 -1.49
N ALA A 78 -1.57 0.27 -1.88
CA ALA A 78 -2.76 0.03 -1.11
C ALA A 78 -3.88 -0.50 -2.01
N ALA A 79 -4.80 -1.25 -1.43
CA ALA A 79 -5.98 -1.75 -2.11
C ALA A 79 -7.21 -1.63 -1.20
N PHE A 80 -8.40 -1.54 -1.78
CA PHE A 80 -9.61 -1.75 -1.01
C PHE A 80 -9.68 -3.20 -0.51
N SER A 81 -10.20 -3.35 0.70
CA SER A 81 -10.32 -4.63 1.38
C SER A 81 -11.47 -4.60 2.38
N CYS A 82 -11.65 -5.67 3.14
CA CYS A 82 -12.65 -5.76 4.21
C CYS A 82 -12.16 -6.64 5.35
N ASP A 83 -12.80 -6.54 6.52
CA ASP A 83 -12.67 -7.59 7.54
C ASP A 83 -13.57 -8.78 7.22
N ARG A 84 -13.48 -9.82 8.07
CA ARG A 84 -14.29 -11.04 7.98
C ARG A 84 -15.81 -10.80 7.96
N VAL A 85 -16.31 -9.66 8.44
CA VAL A 85 -17.75 -9.34 8.44
C VAL A 85 -18.13 -8.39 7.29
N GLY A 86 -17.21 -8.12 6.36
CA GLY A 86 -17.46 -7.35 5.15
C GLY A 86 -17.41 -5.83 5.32
N ARG A 87 -16.92 -5.30 6.46
CA ARG A 87 -16.80 -3.84 6.63
C ARG A 87 -15.62 -3.32 5.80
N PRO A 88 -15.85 -2.43 4.82
CA PRO A 88 -14.80 -1.98 3.91
C PRO A 88 -13.74 -1.17 4.65
N PHE A 89 -12.50 -1.34 4.24
CA PHE A 89 -11.34 -0.55 4.65
C PHE A 89 -10.26 -0.66 3.57
N LEU A 90 -9.05 -0.19 3.86
CA LEU A 90 -7.91 -0.40 3.00
C LEU A 90 -6.95 -1.44 3.60
N PHE A 91 -6.16 -2.05 2.74
CA PHE A 91 -4.95 -2.77 3.13
C PHE A 91 -3.76 -2.09 2.48
N VAL A 92 -2.70 -1.90 3.24
CA VAL A 92 -1.47 -1.21 2.82
C VAL A 92 -0.30 -2.14 3.04
N LEU A 93 0.49 -2.32 1.98
CA LEU A 93 1.76 -3.02 1.98
C LEU A 93 2.84 -2.03 1.56
N GLY A 94 3.96 -1.98 2.28
CA GLY A 94 5.05 -1.15 1.85
C GLY A 94 6.37 -1.43 2.54
N VAL A 95 7.34 -0.61 2.25
CA VAL A 95 8.64 -0.55 2.91
C VAL A 95 8.96 0.88 3.33
N VAL A 96 9.72 1.00 4.41
CA VAL A 96 10.33 2.26 4.85
C VAL A 96 11.84 2.21 4.67
N GLY A 97 12.47 3.35 4.38
CA GLY A 97 13.91 3.42 4.12
C GLY A 97 14.44 4.86 4.09
N GLY A 98 15.76 5.00 3.92
CA GLY A 98 16.42 6.29 3.81
C GLY A 98 16.19 7.01 2.46
N ARG A 99 16.94 8.09 2.19
CA ARG A 99 16.79 8.89 0.97
C ARG A 99 16.87 8.11 -0.34
N GLY A 100 17.66 7.03 -0.41
CA GLY A 100 17.76 6.20 -1.61
C GLY A 100 16.44 5.56 -2.02
N LEU A 101 15.50 5.40 -1.09
CA LEU A 101 14.17 4.86 -1.38
C LEU A 101 13.32 5.82 -2.22
N ARG A 102 13.59 7.13 -2.21
CA ARG A 102 12.95 8.10 -3.13
C ARG A 102 13.25 7.75 -4.58
N ASP A 103 14.51 7.47 -4.88
CA ASP A 103 15.00 7.32 -6.25
C ASP A 103 14.68 5.93 -6.81
N ASP A 104 14.50 4.94 -5.92
CA ASP A 104 14.14 3.56 -6.26
C ASP A 104 12.62 3.31 -6.19
N GLY A 105 11.89 4.13 -5.43
CA GLY A 105 10.50 3.87 -5.06
C GLY A 105 9.54 3.71 -6.22
N GLU A 106 9.74 4.49 -7.28
CA GLU A 106 8.94 4.43 -8.50
C GLU A 106 9.04 3.08 -9.24
N TRP A 107 10.18 2.41 -9.11
CA TRP A 107 10.39 1.07 -9.68
C TRP A 107 9.91 -0.04 -8.74
N MET A 108 9.85 0.25 -7.44
CA MET A 108 9.41 -0.69 -6.41
C MET A 108 7.89 -0.79 -6.32
N ALA A 109 7.18 0.33 -6.46
CA ALA A 109 5.72 0.38 -6.27
C ALA A 109 4.94 -0.59 -7.18
N PRO A 110 5.24 -0.72 -8.50
CA PRO A 110 4.56 -1.69 -9.36
C PRO A 110 4.79 -3.15 -8.95
N SER A 111 5.97 -3.49 -8.44
CA SER A 111 6.25 -4.83 -7.91
C SER A 111 5.42 -5.13 -6.67
N LEU A 112 5.21 -4.13 -5.80
CA LEU A 112 4.34 -4.25 -4.62
C LEU A 112 2.86 -4.30 -5.00
N GLU A 113 2.40 -3.54 -6.00
CA GLU A 113 1.05 -3.64 -6.56
C GLU A 113 0.76 -5.07 -7.04
N ARG A 114 1.69 -5.65 -7.83
CA ARG A 114 1.57 -7.02 -8.33
C ARG A 114 1.55 -8.04 -7.19
N CYS A 115 2.48 -7.90 -6.23
CA CYS A 115 2.54 -8.76 -5.06
C CYS A 115 1.23 -8.74 -4.27
N LEU A 116 0.65 -7.56 -4.04
CA LEU A 116 -0.60 -7.43 -3.29
C LEU A 116 -1.79 -8.01 -4.07
N TYR A 117 -1.83 -7.78 -5.37
CA TYR A 117 -2.85 -8.36 -6.24
C TYR A 117 -2.83 -9.90 -6.21
N ASP A 118 -1.66 -10.50 -6.41
CA ASP A 118 -1.48 -11.96 -6.38
C ASP A 118 -1.80 -12.52 -4.99
N ALA A 119 -1.43 -11.81 -3.92
CA ALA A 119 -1.75 -12.19 -2.56
C ALA A 119 -3.26 -12.24 -2.26
N PHE A 120 -4.02 -11.28 -2.78
CA PHE A 120 -5.48 -11.27 -2.63
C PHE A 120 -6.13 -12.42 -3.40
N LEU A 121 -5.68 -12.67 -4.64
CA LEU A 121 -6.17 -13.80 -5.44
C LEU A 121 -5.90 -15.15 -4.77
N GLN A 122 -4.73 -15.30 -4.16
CA GLN A 122 -4.30 -16.53 -3.49
C GLN A 122 -4.73 -16.62 -2.02
N GLN A 123 -5.41 -15.60 -1.49
CA GLN A 123 -5.81 -15.49 -0.08
C GLN A 123 -4.63 -15.71 0.89
N ARG A 124 -3.47 -15.13 0.56
CA ARG A 124 -2.24 -15.25 1.36
C ARG A 124 -2.42 -14.62 2.74
N ASP A 125 -1.73 -15.17 3.73
CA ASP A 125 -1.68 -14.58 5.06
C ASP A 125 -0.70 -13.40 5.17
N ALA A 126 -0.78 -12.67 6.27
CA ALA A 126 0.04 -11.48 6.51
C ALA A 126 1.55 -11.76 6.58
N ALA A 127 1.98 -12.96 7.00
CA ALA A 127 3.40 -13.29 7.03
C ALA A 127 3.89 -13.60 5.61
N ALA A 128 3.13 -14.40 4.87
CA ALA A 128 3.39 -14.73 3.48
C ALA A 128 3.43 -13.48 2.59
N ILE A 129 2.53 -12.51 2.79
CA ILE A 129 2.54 -11.23 2.06
C ILE A 129 3.84 -10.45 2.31
N LEU A 130 4.34 -10.43 3.55
CA LEU A 130 5.60 -9.75 3.87
C LEU A 130 6.79 -10.44 3.18
N ASP A 131 6.83 -11.77 3.20
CA ASP A 131 7.89 -12.55 2.55
C ASP A 131 7.85 -12.37 1.02
N ASP A 132 6.66 -12.43 0.41
CA ASP A 132 6.44 -12.20 -1.02
C ASP A 132 6.88 -10.79 -1.42
N ALA A 133 6.60 -9.78 -0.59
CA ALA A 133 7.03 -8.40 -0.83
C ALA A 133 8.55 -8.27 -0.77
N VAL A 134 9.22 -8.84 0.23
CA VAL A 134 10.69 -8.83 0.33
C VAL A 134 11.31 -9.51 -0.90
N ASN A 135 10.77 -10.65 -1.31
CA ASN A 135 11.23 -11.37 -2.50
C ASN A 135 11.00 -10.58 -3.79
N ALA A 136 9.84 -9.93 -3.94
CA ALA A 136 9.53 -9.10 -5.10
C ALA A 136 10.50 -7.91 -5.21
N LEU A 137 10.81 -7.26 -4.08
CA LEU A 137 11.73 -6.13 -4.04
C LEU A 137 13.19 -6.52 -4.29
N ALA A 138 13.61 -7.72 -3.87
CA ALA A 138 14.94 -8.25 -4.15
C ALA A 138 15.15 -8.60 -5.64
N ASN A 139 14.07 -8.87 -6.37
CA ASN A 139 14.09 -9.30 -7.77
C ASN A 139 13.51 -8.23 -8.72
N ILE A 140 13.51 -6.96 -8.31
CA ILE A 140 13.10 -5.87 -9.20
C ILE A 140 14.02 -5.89 -10.42
N PRO A 141 13.47 -5.97 -11.65
CA PRO A 141 14.29 -5.90 -12.85
C PRO A 141 15.11 -4.60 -12.83
N PRO A 142 16.37 -4.62 -13.27
CA PRO A 142 17.21 -3.42 -13.28
C PRO A 142 16.46 -2.29 -13.99
N LYS A 143 16.59 -1.05 -13.45
CA LYS A 143 15.96 0.15 -14.01
C LYS A 143 16.26 0.17 -15.51
N ALA A 144 15.27 -0.19 -16.33
CA ALA A 144 15.44 -0.15 -17.78
C ALA A 144 15.62 1.32 -18.18
N GLU A 145 16.22 1.60 -19.34
CA GLU A 145 16.33 2.96 -19.92
C GLU A 145 14.96 3.61 -20.25
N ILE A 146 13.87 3.03 -19.76
CA ILE A 146 12.53 3.60 -19.83
C ILE A 146 12.51 4.80 -18.87
N ALA A 147 11.95 5.93 -19.34
CA ALA A 147 11.75 7.12 -18.52
C ALA A 147 11.11 6.73 -17.18
N SER A 148 11.66 7.24 -16.07
CA SER A 148 11.11 7.02 -14.74
C SER A 148 9.61 7.30 -14.75
N PRO A 149 8.76 6.38 -14.25
CA PRO A 149 7.34 6.66 -14.15
C PRO A 149 7.13 7.92 -13.28
N PRO A 150 6.07 8.71 -13.56
CA PRO A 150 5.82 9.93 -12.80
C PRO A 150 5.54 9.59 -11.34
N MET A 151 6.02 10.46 -10.45
CA MET A 151 5.95 10.21 -9.02
C MET A 151 4.50 9.96 -8.56
N ARG A 152 4.24 8.79 -7.95
CA ARG A 152 2.90 8.44 -7.47
C ARG A 152 2.72 8.87 -6.02
N GLU A 153 2.30 10.11 -5.79
CA GLU A 153 1.87 10.51 -4.44
C GLU A 153 0.58 9.79 -4.02
N TRP A 154 0.34 9.72 -2.71
CA TRP A 154 -0.95 9.23 -2.22
C TRP A 154 -2.10 10.15 -2.66
N GLN A 155 -3.08 9.57 -3.36
CA GLN A 155 -4.33 10.25 -3.68
C GLN A 155 -5.44 9.74 -2.77
N ALA A 156 -6.24 10.64 -2.20
CA ALA A 156 -7.40 10.24 -1.39
C ALA A 156 -8.64 9.94 -2.25
N ASP A 157 -8.65 10.34 -3.52
CA ASP A 157 -9.72 10.04 -4.45
C ASP A 157 -9.36 8.91 -5.40
N TRP A 158 -10.07 7.79 -5.26
CA TRP A 158 -9.88 6.59 -6.06
C TRP A 158 -11.05 6.32 -7.01
N THR A 159 -11.89 7.33 -7.26
CA THR A 159 -13.08 7.20 -8.12
C THR A 159 -12.82 7.38 -9.62
N LEU A 160 -11.57 7.67 -9.99
CA LEU A 160 -11.09 7.88 -11.37
C LEU A 160 -10.32 6.69 -11.91
#